data_AF-A0A4Y7TC68-F1
#
_entry.id   AF-A0A4Y7TC68-F1
#
_cell.length_a   1.000
_cell.length_b   1.000
_cell.length_c   1.000
_cell.angle_alpha   90.00
_cell.angle_beta   90.00
_cell.angle_gamma   90.00
#
_symmetry.space_group_name_H-M   'P 1'
#
loop_
_entity.id
_entity.type
_entity.pdbx_description
1 polymer ?
#
loop_
_entity_poly.entity_id
_entity_poly.type
_entity_poly.pdbx_seq_one_letter_code
_entity_poly.pdbx_strand_id
1 'polypeptide(L)'
;MDHISLQQQTRNPRTRSGSIPRVSRLEDATGWPTDPHDVSLVLDALFNLLEKGISPSTHPITNSPPDRSGEMAGRISAVMVAIDCVATIVTGAEGANIMPAVSGIFETHIFTLLRWLKFTCCESTWVFQSTAHPPPDVSGPLIAAKVLSVMWDLVSEKLRITLEASPEYIEFLLFLWTWRDTHKRSLSYTYAQLGIDTVARLLAAALESPAAQQHLMEKASNFTAHQHREIIESLIQRLMDWAHPEQLIAHLISHLSPLVIIQATSSFLEIPAFVEAYIRNQFPMKVLSIYGKLAHIRTPLEAGDYPGLPISVAICIALFPPFTAAPMNKFITGSVTGLLQAGLLDILTDYLLSYPEDGSNP
;
A
#
# COMPACT_ATOMS: atom_id res chain seq x y z
N MET A 1 -62.76 -17.31 -24.54
CA MET A 1 -63.91 -17.57 -23.64
C MET A 1 -63.40 -18.36 -22.44
N ASP A 2 -62.46 -17.80 -21.67
CA ASP A 2 -62.58 -16.60 -20.80
C ASP A 2 -63.23 -16.98 -19.47
N HIS A 3 -62.42 -17.23 -18.44
CA HIS A 3 -62.10 -16.19 -17.46
C HIS A 3 -61.14 -16.75 -16.41
N ILE A 4 -59.91 -16.28 -16.48
CA ILE A 4 -58.90 -16.36 -15.41
C ILE A 4 -59.34 -15.37 -14.32
N SER A 5 -59.68 -15.87 -13.14
CA SER A 5 -59.90 -15.03 -11.96
C SER A 5 -58.55 -14.56 -11.42
N LEU A 6 -58.30 -13.26 -11.63
CA LEU A 6 -57.25 -12.47 -11.00
C LEU A 6 -57.27 -12.65 -9.48
N GLN A 7 -56.33 -13.42 -8.93
CA GLN A 7 -55.78 -13.08 -7.63
C GLN A 7 -54.69 -12.03 -7.86
N GLN A 8 -55.02 -10.78 -7.56
CA GLN A 8 -54.07 -9.71 -7.33
C GLN A 8 -53.16 -10.10 -6.17
N GLN A 9 -52.09 -10.81 -6.50
CA GLN A 9 -50.90 -10.91 -5.68
C GLN A 9 -50.23 -9.53 -5.77
N THR A 10 -50.55 -8.67 -4.81
CA THR A 10 -49.82 -7.44 -4.53
C THR A 10 -48.35 -7.79 -4.35
N ARG A 11 -47.59 -7.64 -5.43
CA ARG A 11 -46.13 -7.63 -5.45
C ARG A 11 -45.66 -6.53 -4.50
N ASN A 12 -45.40 -6.91 -3.26
CA ASN A 12 -44.56 -6.12 -2.37
C ASN A 12 -43.12 -6.18 -2.90
N PRO A 13 -42.48 -5.04 -3.23
CA PRO A 13 -41.08 -5.02 -3.61
C PRO A 13 -40.22 -5.13 -2.34
N ARG A 14 -40.07 -6.34 -1.80
CA ARG A 14 -39.04 -6.66 -0.80
C ARG A 14 -37.78 -7.19 -1.49
N THR A 15 -37.17 -6.35 -2.30
CA THR A 15 -35.81 -6.52 -2.83
C THR A 15 -35.02 -5.29 -2.43
N ARG A 16 -34.51 -5.22 -1.19
CA ARG A 16 -33.64 -4.10 -0.76
C ARG A 16 -32.81 -4.30 0.51
N SER A 17 -32.59 -5.53 0.96
CA SER A 17 -31.58 -5.81 2.00
C SER A 17 -30.67 -6.92 1.50
N GLY A 18 -29.42 -6.58 1.18
CA GLY A 18 -28.35 -7.56 0.99
C GLY A 18 -28.13 -8.28 2.32
N SER A 19 -28.66 -9.49 2.44
CA SER A 19 -28.50 -10.30 3.64
C SER A 19 -27.05 -10.81 3.72
N ILE A 20 -26.45 -10.79 4.92
CA ILE A 20 -25.07 -11.26 5.16
C ILE A 20 -24.78 -12.60 4.48
N PRO A 21 -25.65 -13.64 4.56
CA PRO A 21 -25.36 -14.93 3.95
C PRO A 21 -25.27 -14.90 2.42
N ARG A 22 -25.82 -13.88 1.76
CA ARG A 22 -25.68 -13.69 0.30
C ARG A 22 -24.36 -13.00 -0.04
N VAL A 23 -23.94 -12.03 0.75
CA VAL A 23 -22.65 -11.34 0.56
C VAL A 23 -21.50 -12.28 0.91
N SER A 24 -21.62 -13.08 1.97
CA SER A 24 -20.57 -14.01 2.37
C SER A 24 -20.30 -15.13 1.39
N ARG A 25 -21.23 -15.42 0.46
CA ARG A 25 -20.94 -16.34 -0.66
C ARG A 25 -19.92 -15.77 -1.64
N LEU A 26 -19.79 -14.43 -1.70
CA LEU A 26 -18.85 -13.72 -2.57
C LEU A 26 -17.48 -13.54 -1.92
N GLU A 27 -17.28 -14.06 -0.70
CA GLU A 27 -15.95 -14.05 -0.05
C GLU A 27 -14.99 -15.03 -0.74
N ASP A 28 -15.52 -16.05 -1.42
CA ASP A 28 -14.77 -17.00 -2.23
C ASP A 28 -14.92 -16.73 -3.73
N ALA A 29 -13.84 -16.88 -4.50
CA ALA A 29 -13.84 -16.65 -5.95
C ALA A 29 -14.87 -17.52 -6.69
N THR A 30 -15.14 -18.72 -6.19
CA THR A 30 -16.14 -19.65 -6.77
C THR A 30 -17.59 -19.17 -6.61
N GLY A 31 -17.85 -18.23 -5.72
CA GLY A 31 -19.17 -17.64 -5.52
C GLY A 31 -19.45 -16.43 -6.42
N TRP A 32 -18.44 -15.92 -7.14
CA TRP A 32 -18.61 -14.82 -8.07
C TRP A 32 -19.25 -15.26 -9.39
N PRO A 33 -20.07 -14.39 -10.02
CA PRO A 33 -20.50 -14.62 -11.40
C PRO A 33 -19.30 -14.71 -12.34
N THR A 34 -19.42 -15.53 -13.39
CA THR A 34 -18.41 -15.64 -14.45
C THR A 34 -18.65 -14.64 -15.58
N ASP A 35 -19.88 -14.13 -15.72
CA ASP A 35 -20.24 -13.15 -16.74
C ASP A 35 -19.82 -11.72 -16.32
N PRO A 36 -19.05 -10.98 -17.15
CA PRO A 36 -18.58 -9.64 -16.79
C PRO A 36 -19.69 -8.64 -16.46
N HIS A 37 -20.85 -8.74 -17.12
CA HIS A 37 -21.98 -7.87 -16.83
C HIS A 37 -22.53 -8.14 -15.43
N ASP A 38 -22.73 -9.41 -15.08
CA ASP A 38 -23.23 -9.80 -13.76
C ASP A 38 -22.22 -9.44 -12.65
N VAL A 39 -20.91 -9.58 -12.90
CA VAL A 39 -19.87 -9.12 -11.96
C VAL A 39 -20.00 -7.62 -11.71
N SER A 40 -20.18 -6.80 -12.77
CA SER A 40 -20.33 -5.35 -12.63
C SER A 40 -21.57 -4.97 -11.80
N LEU A 41 -22.70 -5.67 -11.99
CA LEU A 41 -23.94 -5.43 -11.26
C LEU A 41 -23.81 -5.79 -9.78
N VAL A 42 -23.15 -6.91 -9.47
CA VAL A 42 -22.88 -7.33 -8.09
C VAL A 42 -21.95 -6.33 -7.42
N LEU A 43 -20.86 -5.92 -8.08
CA LEU A 43 -19.92 -4.95 -7.54
C LEU A 43 -20.58 -3.59 -7.28
N ASP A 44 -21.37 -3.08 -8.23
CA ASP A 44 -22.13 -1.83 -8.05
C ASP A 44 -23.13 -1.95 -6.88
N ALA A 45 -23.79 -3.10 -6.73
CA ALA A 45 -24.66 -3.34 -5.59
C ALA A 45 -23.91 -3.32 -4.25
N LEU A 46 -22.68 -3.86 -4.19
CA LEU A 46 -21.83 -3.79 -3.00
C LEU A 46 -21.44 -2.35 -2.67
N PHE A 47 -21.05 -1.54 -3.67
CA PHE A 47 -20.75 -0.12 -3.45
C PHE A 47 -21.99 0.67 -3.01
N ASN A 48 -23.15 0.41 -3.60
CA ASN A 48 -24.40 1.01 -3.18
C ASN A 48 -24.78 0.67 -1.72
N LEU A 49 -24.37 -0.51 -1.21
CA LEU A 49 -24.53 -0.85 0.21
C LEU A 49 -23.58 -0.03 1.08
N LEU A 50 -22.34 0.16 0.65
CA LEU A 50 -21.35 1.00 1.33
C LEU A 50 -21.73 2.48 1.32
N GLU A 51 -22.30 2.98 0.23
CA GLU A 51 -22.70 4.38 0.09
C GLU A 51 -23.89 4.72 1.00
N LYS A 52 -24.88 3.82 1.08
CA LYS A 52 -26.02 3.93 1.98
C LYS A 52 -25.65 3.70 3.45
N GLY A 53 -24.53 3.03 3.69
CA GLY A 53 -23.97 2.87 5.02
C GLY A 53 -23.47 4.21 5.55
N ILE A 54 -23.91 4.58 6.75
CA ILE A 54 -23.23 5.63 7.51
C ILE A 54 -21.87 5.03 7.89
N SER A 55 -20.79 5.50 7.27
CA SER A 55 -19.44 5.21 7.75
C SER A 55 -19.41 5.59 9.24
N PRO A 56 -19.16 4.66 10.16
CA PRO A 56 -19.07 5.02 11.57
C PRO A 56 -18.02 6.11 11.72
N SER A 57 -18.26 7.09 12.60
CA SER A 57 -17.18 7.93 13.10
C SER A 57 -16.03 7.02 13.55
N THR A 58 -14.79 7.46 13.43
CA THR A 58 -13.52 6.75 13.80
C THR A 58 -13.41 6.37 15.29
N HIS A 59 -14.54 6.33 15.99
CA HIS A 59 -14.73 5.77 17.31
C HIS A 59 -15.97 4.89 17.26
N PRO A 60 -15.87 3.62 17.67
CA PRO A 60 -17.05 2.79 17.84
C PRO A 60 -17.98 3.50 18.84
N ILE A 61 -19.21 3.76 18.41
CA ILE A 61 -20.26 4.31 19.28
C ILE A 61 -20.39 3.34 20.44
N THR A 62 -19.87 3.74 21.61
CA THR A 62 -19.83 2.98 22.86
C THR A 62 -21.22 2.61 23.41
N ASN A 63 -22.29 3.03 22.73
CA ASN A 63 -23.68 2.89 23.16
C ASN A 63 -24.56 2.01 22.22
N SER A 64 -23.98 1.32 21.25
CA SER A 64 -24.74 0.36 20.43
C SER A 64 -24.92 -0.97 21.19
N PRO A 65 -26.13 -1.59 21.17
CA PRO A 65 -26.31 -2.94 21.73
C PRO A 65 -25.34 -3.93 21.06
N PRO A 66 -24.71 -4.85 21.83
CA PRO A 66 -23.65 -5.75 21.34
C PRO A 66 -24.07 -6.62 20.15
N ASP A 67 -25.36 -7.00 20.05
CA ASP A 67 -25.86 -7.80 18.93
C ASP A 67 -25.92 -7.02 17.60
N ARG A 68 -26.15 -5.71 17.65
CA ARG A 68 -26.23 -4.86 16.44
C ARG A 68 -24.85 -4.44 15.93
N SER A 69 -23.86 -4.34 16.82
CA SER A 69 -22.48 -4.05 16.42
C SER A 69 -21.83 -5.26 15.73
N GLY A 70 -22.10 -6.49 16.19
CA GLY A 70 -21.62 -7.71 15.54
C GLY A 70 -22.20 -7.92 14.14
N GLU A 71 -23.52 -7.74 13.97
CA GLU A 71 -24.16 -7.88 12.65
C GLU A 71 -23.65 -6.81 11.65
N MET A 72 -23.43 -5.58 12.13
CA MET A 72 -22.88 -4.51 11.30
C MET A 72 -21.43 -4.78 10.91
N ALA A 73 -20.58 -5.19 11.86
CA ALA A 73 -19.20 -5.58 11.59
C ALA A 73 -19.13 -6.74 10.59
N GLY A 74 -19.96 -7.77 10.76
CA GLY A 74 -20.04 -8.90 9.83
C GLY A 74 -20.45 -8.50 8.41
N ARG A 75 -21.39 -7.55 8.25
CA ARG A 75 -21.76 -6.99 6.93
C ARG A 75 -20.59 -6.25 6.29
N ILE A 76 -19.92 -5.39 7.04
CA ILE A 76 -18.78 -4.61 6.53
C ILE A 76 -17.66 -5.56 6.12
N SER A 77 -17.31 -6.51 6.99
CA SER A 77 -16.31 -7.54 6.70
C SER A 77 -16.64 -8.29 5.41
N ALA A 78 -17.87 -8.81 5.27
CA ALA A 78 -18.27 -9.55 4.09
C ALA A 78 -18.17 -8.72 2.80
N VAL A 79 -18.57 -7.44 2.85
CA VAL A 79 -18.47 -6.55 1.68
C VAL A 79 -17.01 -6.26 1.33
N MET A 80 -16.15 -5.99 2.31
CA MET A 80 -14.74 -5.68 2.06
C MET A 80 -13.97 -6.89 1.54
N VAL A 81 -14.24 -8.08 2.09
CA VAL A 81 -13.65 -9.35 1.60
C VAL A 81 -14.16 -9.66 0.19
N ALA A 82 -15.43 -9.42 -0.11
CA ALA A 82 -15.95 -9.56 -1.47
C ALA A 82 -15.23 -8.62 -2.46
N ILE A 83 -15.00 -7.35 -2.09
CA ILE A 83 -14.23 -6.40 -2.91
C ILE A 83 -12.77 -6.88 -3.11
N ASP A 84 -12.11 -7.40 -2.07
CA ASP A 84 -10.78 -8.01 -2.19
C ASP A 84 -10.77 -9.26 -3.11
N CYS A 85 -11.84 -10.05 -3.06
CA CYS A 85 -12.00 -11.20 -3.92
C CYS A 85 -12.09 -10.78 -5.40
N VAL A 86 -12.84 -9.73 -5.74
CA VAL A 86 -12.84 -9.16 -7.11
C VAL A 86 -11.44 -8.73 -7.51
N ALA A 87 -10.72 -8.06 -6.62
CA ALA A 87 -9.35 -7.63 -6.88
C ALA A 87 -8.42 -8.81 -7.22
N THR A 88 -8.66 -9.96 -6.59
CA THR A 88 -7.96 -11.24 -6.87
C THR A 88 -8.37 -11.85 -8.22
N ILE A 89 -9.67 -11.83 -8.54
CA ILE A 89 -10.18 -12.36 -9.81
C ILE A 89 -9.62 -11.56 -10.99
N VAL A 90 -9.58 -10.23 -10.88
CA VAL A 90 -9.10 -9.34 -11.96
C VAL A 90 -7.59 -9.47 -12.19
N THR A 91 -6.82 -9.88 -11.18
CA THR A 91 -5.38 -10.17 -11.33
C THR A 91 -5.09 -11.62 -11.78
N GLY A 92 -6.09 -12.49 -11.76
CA GLY A 92 -5.99 -13.89 -12.19
C GLY A 92 -6.13 -14.10 -13.69
N ALA A 93 -6.10 -15.38 -14.12
CA ALA A 93 -6.15 -15.77 -15.53
C ALA A 93 -7.43 -15.29 -16.26
N GLU A 94 -8.53 -15.11 -15.55
CA GLU A 94 -9.83 -14.66 -16.10
C GLU A 94 -9.97 -13.12 -16.11
N GLY A 95 -9.01 -12.41 -15.52
CA GLY A 95 -9.10 -10.99 -15.25
C GLY A 95 -9.22 -10.12 -16.50
N ALA A 96 -8.60 -10.52 -17.61
CA ALA A 96 -8.64 -9.77 -18.87
C ALA A 96 -10.07 -9.54 -19.41
N ASN A 97 -10.99 -10.47 -19.16
CA ASN A 97 -12.38 -10.38 -19.61
C ASN A 97 -13.28 -9.59 -18.65
N ILE A 98 -12.97 -9.64 -17.36
CA ILE A 98 -13.79 -9.01 -16.30
C ILE A 98 -13.39 -7.54 -16.12
N MET A 99 -12.11 -7.22 -16.29
CA MET A 99 -11.53 -5.91 -16.02
C MET A 99 -12.32 -4.74 -16.67
N PRO A 100 -12.63 -4.73 -17.98
CA PRO A 100 -13.31 -3.59 -18.59
C PRO A 100 -14.71 -3.31 -17.99
N ALA A 101 -15.38 -4.36 -17.52
CA ALA A 101 -16.73 -4.25 -16.94
C ALA A 101 -16.72 -3.67 -15.52
N VAL A 102 -15.65 -3.90 -14.75
CA VAL A 102 -15.56 -3.46 -13.35
C VAL A 102 -14.82 -2.13 -13.18
N SER A 103 -13.92 -1.75 -14.09
CA SER A 103 -13.14 -0.50 -13.96
C SER A 103 -14.01 0.74 -13.87
N GLY A 104 -15.10 0.82 -14.67
CA GLY A 104 -16.05 1.93 -14.62
C GLY A 104 -16.81 2.04 -13.29
N ILE A 105 -17.00 0.91 -12.59
CA ILE A 105 -17.64 0.88 -11.27
C ILE A 105 -16.68 1.41 -10.20
N PHE A 106 -15.42 0.98 -10.22
CA PHE A 106 -14.38 1.52 -9.32
C PHE A 106 -14.16 3.03 -9.54
N GLU A 107 -14.16 3.49 -10.80
CA GLU A 107 -14.12 4.91 -11.16
C GLU A 107 -15.25 5.70 -10.48
N THR A 108 -16.47 5.19 -10.55
CA THR A 108 -17.66 5.87 -10.04
C THR A 108 -17.67 5.95 -8.52
N HIS A 109 -17.17 4.91 -7.84
CA HIS A 109 -17.26 4.74 -6.40
C HIS A 109 -15.96 4.98 -5.65
N ILE A 110 -14.96 5.59 -6.28
CA ILE A 110 -13.59 5.70 -5.74
C ILE A 110 -13.54 6.32 -4.34
N PHE A 111 -14.24 7.43 -4.10
CA PHE A 111 -14.25 8.10 -2.81
C PHE A 111 -14.98 7.29 -1.73
N THR A 112 -16.05 6.59 -2.11
CA THR A 112 -16.74 5.64 -1.22
C THR A 112 -15.79 4.52 -0.81
N LEU A 113 -15.05 3.96 -1.78
CA LEU A 113 -14.06 2.93 -1.52
C LEU A 113 -12.95 3.42 -0.58
N LEU A 114 -12.29 4.53 -0.91
CA LEU A 114 -11.20 5.10 -0.09
C LEU A 114 -11.65 5.35 1.35
N ARG A 115 -12.86 5.88 1.55
CA ARG A 115 -13.44 6.10 2.88
C ARG A 115 -13.57 4.80 3.66
N TRP A 116 -14.10 3.75 3.04
CA TRP A 116 -14.32 2.45 3.68
C TRP A 116 -13.03 1.64 3.88
N LEU A 117 -12.07 1.73 2.96
CA LEU A 117 -10.73 1.16 3.17
C LEU A 117 -10.05 1.83 4.36
N LYS A 118 -10.08 3.16 4.47
CA LYS A 118 -9.54 3.88 5.63
C LYS A 118 -10.22 3.48 6.93
N PHE A 119 -11.56 3.41 6.94
CA PHE A 119 -12.32 2.98 8.11
C PHE A 119 -11.94 1.57 8.55
N THR A 120 -11.91 0.60 7.63
CA THR A 120 -11.58 -0.80 7.92
C THR A 120 -10.13 -1.00 8.33
N CYS A 121 -9.20 -0.14 7.89
CA CYS A 121 -7.85 -0.12 8.44
C CYS A 121 -7.81 0.34 9.90
N CYS A 122 -8.50 1.43 10.24
CA CYS A 122 -8.49 1.99 11.59
C CYS A 122 -9.22 1.08 12.59
N GLU A 123 -10.32 0.47 12.17
CA GLU A 123 -11.21 -0.35 13.01
C GLU A 123 -11.08 -1.85 12.69
N SER A 124 -9.90 -2.28 12.24
CA SER A 124 -9.68 -3.63 11.71
C SER A 124 -10.10 -4.72 12.70
N THR A 125 -9.72 -4.60 13.97
CA THR A 125 -10.08 -5.58 15.02
C THR A 125 -11.57 -5.64 15.33
N TRP A 126 -12.28 -4.53 15.12
CA TRP A 126 -13.73 -4.46 15.31
C TRP A 126 -14.48 -5.08 14.13
N VAL A 127 -14.02 -4.81 12.90
CA VAL A 127 -14.62 -5.31 11.65
C VAL A 127 -14.32 -6.80 11.46
N PHE A 128 -13.05 -7.20 11.55
CA PHE A 128 -12.58 -8.54 11.23
C PHE A 128 -12.41 -9.36 12.51
N GLN A 129 -13.50 -9.94 13.00
CA GLN A 129 -13.52 -10.67 14.28
C GLN A 129 -13.02 -12.12 14.18
N SER A 130 -12.53 -12.55 13.01
CA SER A 130 -12.09 -13.93 12.76
C SER A 130 -10.76 -14.23 13.46
N THR A 131 -10.64 -15.42 14.05
CA THR A 131 -9.36 -15.95 14.58
C THR A 131 -8.48 -16.58 13.50
N ALA A 132 -8.94 -16.64 12.25
CA ALA A 132 -8.17 -17.17 11.12
C ALA A 132 -7.02 -16.22 10.73
N HIS A 133 -5.99 -16.73 10.05
CA HIS A 133 -4.94 -15.89 9.47
C HIS A 133 -5.45 -15.13 8.23
N PRO A 134 -5.10 -13.84 8.04
CA PRO A 134 -4.24 -13.00 8.90
C PRO A 134 -4.94 -12.48 10.16
N PRO A 135 -4.19 -12.10 11.22
CA PRO A 135 -4.76 -11.57 12.46
C PRO A 135 -5.72 -10.38 12.24
N PRO A 136 -6.77 -10.24 13.08
CA PRO A 136 -7.74 -9.15 13.01
C PRO A 136 -7.19 -7.74 12.87
N ASP A 137 -6.07 -7.42 13.51
CA ASP A 137 -5.43 -6.10 13.45
C ASP A 137 -4.77 -5.84 12.10
N VAL A 138 -4.43 -6.88 11.34
CA VAL A 138 -3.73 -6.79 10.06
C VAL A 138 -4.68 -6.90 8.86
N SER A 139 -5.84 -7.56 8.99
CA SER A 139 -6.77 -7.86 7.89
C SER A 139 -7.20 -6.63 7.07
N GLY A 140 -7.69 -5.58 7.72
CA GLY A 140 -8.13 -4.35 7.05
C GLY A 140 -7.00 -3.66 6.27
N PRO A 141 -5.84 -3.39 6.91
CA PRO A 141 -4.65 -2.88 6.23
C PRO A 141 -4.18 -3.72 5.03
N LEU A 142 -4.25 -5.05 5.14
CA LEU A 142 -3.89 -5.98 4.05
C LEU A 142 -4.87 -5.86 2.87
N ILE A 143 -6.17 -5.90 3.14
CA ILE A 143 -7.23 -5.71 2.13
C ILE A 143 -7.05 -4.35 1.46
N ALA A 144 -6.82 -3.30 2.24
CA ALA A 144 -6.66 -1.95 1.71
C ALA A 144 -5.48 -1.83 0.76
N ALA A 145 -4.29 -2.27 1.17
CA ALA A 145 -3.11 -2.19 0.33
C ALA A 145 -3.29 -3.05 -0.94
N LYS A 146 -3.86 -4.26 -0.84
CA LYS A 146 -4.10 -5.13 -2.00
C LYS A 146 -5.12 -4.54 -2.98
N VAL A 147 -6.26 -4.06 -2.49
CA VAL A 147 -7.27 -3.42 -3.33
C VAL A 147 -6.68 -2.19 -4.02
N LEU A 148 -5.94 -1.33 -3.32
CA LEU A 148 -5.28 -0.18 -3.94
C LEU A 148 -4.23 -0.58 -4.99
N SER A 149 -3.46 -1.65 -4.75
CA SER A 149 -2.51 -2.21 -5.70
C SER A 149 -3.19 -2.61 -7.00
N VAL A 150 -4.26 -3.38 -6.86
CA VAL A 150 -5.06 -3.91 -7.95
C VAL A 150 -5.66 -2.77 -8.73
N MET A 151 -6.22 -1.78 -8.04
CA MET A 151 -6.70 -0.58 -8.69
C MET A 151 -5.57 0.01 -9.51
N TRP A 152 -4.48 0.45 -8.89
CA TRP A 152 -3.34 1.07 -9.56
C TRP A 152 -2.82 0.31 -10.79
N ASP A 153 -2.71 -1.02 -10.72
CA ASP A 153 -2.18 -1.86 -11.81
C ASP A 153 -3.17 -2.11 -12.94
N LEU A 154 -4.46 -2.14 -12.62
CA LEU A 154 -5.52 -2.59 -13.52
C LEU A 154 -6.34 -1.43 -14.08
N VAL A 155 -6.00 -0.17 -13.76
CA VAL A 155 -6.84 0.97 -14.16
C VAL A 155 -6.74 1.32 -15.65
N SER A 156 -7.88 1.74 -16.20
CA SER A 156 -7.95 2.79 -17.22
C SER A 156 -7.10 4.02 -16.82
N GLU A 157 -6.55 4.73 -17.80
CA GLU A 157 -5.80 5.97 -17.55
C GLU A 157 -6.60 6.99 -16.71
N LYS A 158 -7.92 7.00 -16.86
CA LYS A 158 -8.84 7.94 -16.19
C LYS A 158 -8.91 7.75 -14.67
N LEU A 159 -9.07 6.52 -14.14
CA LEU A 159 -9.09 6.35 -12.69
C LEU A 159 -7.70 6.51 -12.07
N ARG A 160 -6.62 6.23 -12.82
CA ARG A 160 -5.26 6.56 -12.37
C ARG A 160 -5.09 8.07 -12.19
N ILE A 161 -5.48 8.86 -13.18
CA ILE A 161 -5.47 10.33 -13.08
C ILE A 161 -6.34 10.81 -11.90
N THR A 162 -7.52 10.20 -11.72
CA THR A 162 -8.44 10.56 -10.62
C THR A 162 -7.82 10.27 -9.24
N LEU A 163 -7.15 9.13 -9.09
CA LEU A 163 -6.44 8.75 -7.87
C LEU A 163 -5.27 9.68 -7.59
N GLU A 164 -4.41 9.92 -8.58
CA GLU A 164 -3.24 10.79 -8.46
C GLU A 164 -3.62 12.24 -8.10
N ALA A 165 -4.79 12.71 -8.55
CA ALA A 165 -5.32 14.03 -8.22
C ALA A 165 -6.11 14.10 -6.90
N SER A 166 -6.31 12.99 -6.17
CA SER A 166 -7.09 12.96 -4.93
C SER A 166 -6.21 13.15 -3.69
N PRO A 167 -6.41 14.22 -2.89
CA PRO A 167 -5.73 14.38 -1.62
C PRO A 167 -6.02 13.25 -0.63
N GLU A 168 -7.25 12.71 -0.64
CA GLU A 168 -7.66 11.60 0.24
C GLU A 168 -6.88 10.32 -0.05
N TYR A 169 -6.59 10.05 -1.33
CA TYR A 169 -5.73 8.94 -1.72
C TYR A 169 -4.32 9.11 -1.16
N ILE A 170 -3.72 10.28 -1.32
CA ILE A 170 -2.37 10.59 -0.82
C ILE A 170 -2.30 10.49 0.71
N GLU A 171 -3.29 11.03 1.42
CA GLU A 171 -3.40 10.88 2.87
C GLU A 171 -3.49 9.42 3.30
N PHE A 172 -4.25 8.62 2.55
CA PHE A 172 -4.42 7.22 2.87
C PHE A 172 -3.16 6.40 2.56
N LEU A 173 -2.45 6.70 1.48
CA LEU A 173 -1.13 6.14 1.19
C LEU A 173 -0.13 6.41 2.31
N LEU A 174 -0.05 7.66 2.79
CA LEU A 174 0.84 8.03 3.90
C LEU A 174 0.41 7.35 5.21
N PHE A 175 -0.88 7.15 5.43
CA PHE A 175 -1.39 6.37 6.56
C PHE A 175 -0.96 4.89 6.47
N LEU A 176 -1.15 4.23 5.32
CA LEU A 176 -0.67 2.86 5.11
C LEU A 176 0.85 2.76 5.21
N TRP A 177 1.56 3.84 4.83
CA TRP A 177 3.01 3.93 4.98
C TRP A 177 3.42 3.79 6.44
N THR A 178 2.84 4.60 7.31
CA THR A 178 3.19 4.70 8.74
C THR A 178 2.47 3.69 9.60
N TRP A 179 1.47 2.98 9.08
CA TRP A 179 0.73 1.96 9.81
C TRP A 179 1.66 0.89 10.42
N ARG A 180 1.34 0.47 11.64
CA ARG A 180 2.05 -0.57 12.38
C ARG A 180 1.08 -1.52 13.05
N ASP A 181 1.46 -2.79 13.07
CA ASP A 181 0.73 -3.80 13.83
C ASP A 181 1.00 -3.67 15.34
N THR A 182 0.33 -4.51 16.12
CA THR A 182 0.51 -4.57 17.59
C THR A 182 1.95 -4.90 18.03
N HIS A 183 2.77 -5.46 17.15
CA HIS A 183 4.18 -5.78 17.37
C HIS A 183 5.15 -4.74 16.77
N LYS A 184 4.65 -3.58 16.32
CA LYS A 184 5.43 -2.51 15.66
C LYS A 184 6.03 -2.91 14.31
N ARG A 185 5.51 -3.94 13.67
CA ARG A 185 5.91 -4.36 12.32
C ARG A 185 5.14 -3.56 11.28
N SER A 186 5.78 -3.28 10.15
CA SER A 186 5.14 -2.58 9.05
C SER A 186 4.28 -3.52 8.21
N LEU A 187 3.43 -2.98 7.32
CA LEU A 187 2.74 -3.81 6.32
C LEU A 187 3.73 -4.58 5.43
N SER A 188 4.92 -4.01 5.18
CA SER A 188 5.97 -4.69 4.40
C SER A 188 6.38 -6.01 5.03
N TYR A 189 6.36 -6.15 6.35
CA TYR A 189 6.66 -7.42 7.01
C TYR A 189 5.68 -8.52 6.60
N THR A 190 4.39 -8.21 6.60
CA THR A 190 3.33 -9.15 6.20
C THR A 190 3.41 -9.46 4.70
N TYR A 191 3.73 -8.47 3.88
CA TYR A 191 3.87 -8.60 2.44
C TYR A 191 5.18 -9.23 1.97
N ALA A 192 6.26 -9.12 2.74
CA ALA A 192 7.54 -9.78 2.46
C ALA A 192 7.37 -11.30 2.46
N GLN A 193 6.49 -11.83 3.32
CA GLN A 193 6.08 -13.24 3.27
C GLN A 193 5.35 -13.61 1.96
N LEU A 194 4.77 -12.63 1.27
CA LEU A 194 4.03 -12.77 0.02
C LEU A 194 4.84 -12.32 -1.23
N GLY A 195 6.06 -11.83 -1.04
CA GLY A 195 7.01 -11.50 -2.11
C GLY A 195 6.84 -10.13 -2.81
N ILE A 196 5.94 -9.25 -2.37
CA ILE A 196 5.71 -7.93 -3.01
C ILE A 196 5.37 -6.86 -1.97
N ASP A 197 6.23 -5.83 -1.78
CA ASP A 197 5.87 -4.64 -0.99
C ASP A 197 5.00 -3.67 -1.80
N THR A 198 3.69 -3.95 -1.77
CA THR A 198 2.66 -3.16 -2.44
C THR A 198 2.67 -1.69 -2.04
N VAL A 199 2.90 -1.39 -0.77
CA VAL A 199 2.80 -0.01 -0.26
C VAL A 199 4.01 0.82 -0.70
N ALA A 200 5.23 0.24 -0.67
CA ALA A 200 6.44 0.82 -1.27
C ALA A 200 6.24 1.20 -2.73
N ARG A 201 5.66 0.29 -3.50
CA ARG A 201 5.42 0.47 -4.93
C ARG A 201 4.41 1.57 -5.23
N LEU A 202 3.28 1.62 -4.52
CA LEU A 202 2.28 2.67 -4.69
C LEU A 202 2.83 4.06 -4.34
N LEU A 203 3.66 4.15 -3.28
CA LEU A 203 4.28 5.41 -2.91
C LEU A 203 5.29 5.90 -3.96
N ALA A 204 6.13 5.01 -4.48
CA ALA A 204 7.04 5.36 -5.59
C ALA A 204 6.27 5.83 -6.81
N ALA A 205 5.21 5.14 -7.19
CA ALA A 205 4.42 5.52 -8.34
C ALA A 205 3.71 6.89 -8.15
N ALA A 206 3.31 7.22 -6.91
CA ALA A 206 2.80 8.55 -6.57
C ALA A 206 3.89 9.64 -6.64
N LEU A 207 5.14 9.32 -6.37
CA LEU A 207 6.27 10.25 -6.48
C LEU A 207 6.70 10.52 -7.93
N GLU A 208 6.44 9.59 -8.84
CA GLU A 208 6.68 9.77 -10.28
C GLU A 208 5.59 10.59 -10.99
N SER A 209 4.38 10.64 -10.43
CA SER A 209 3.28 11.45 -10.97
C SER A 209 3.36 12.91 -10.46
N PRO A 210 3.43 13.93 -11.34
CA PRO A 210 3.53 15.33 -10.92
C PRO A 210 2.38 15.79 -10.01
N ALA A 211 1.15 15.35 -10.28
CA ALA A 211 -0.04 15.74 -9.51
C ALA A 211 -0.01 15.13 -8.09
N ALA A 212 0.27 13.83 -8.01
CA ALA A 212 0.37 13.12 -6.75
C ALA A 212 1.58 13.59 -5.93
N GLN A 213 2.73 13.81 -6.58
CA GLN A 213 3.94 14.34 -5.96
C GLN A 213 3.68 15.72 -5.35
N GLN A 214 2.99 16.61 -6.05
CA GLN A 214 2.63 17.93 -5.52
C GLN A 214 1.82 17.80 -4.23
N HIS A 215 0.74 17.03 -4.24
CA HIS A 215 -0.10 16.83 -3.05
C HIS A 215 0.65 16.17 -1.90
N LEU A 216 1.54 15.22 -2.21
CA LEU A 216 2.36 14.54 -1.22
C LEU A 216 3.38 15.49 -0.58
N MET A 217 4.03 16.36 -1.36
CA MET A 217 4.95 17.38 -0.83
C MET A 217 4.22 18.45 -0.04
N GLU A 218 3.05 18.91 -0.50
CA GLU A 218 2.19 19.85 0.23
C GLU A 218 1.76 19.25 1.58
N LYS A 219 1.30 18.00 1.60
CA LYS A 219 0.87 17.33 2.82
C LYS A 219 2.04 17.12 3.78
N ALA A 220 3.16 16.62 3.27
CA ALA A 220 4.35 16.36 4.08
C ALA A 220 4.94 17.66 4.65
N SER A 221 4.91 18.76 3.90
CA SER A 221 5.43 20.06 4.38
C SER A 221 4.63 20.61 5.57
N ASN A 222 3.38 20.20 5.73
CA ASN A 222 2.49 20.60 6.82
C ASN A 222 2.54 19.64 8.04
N PHE A 223 3.39 18.61 8.00
CA PHE A 223 3.50 17.69 9.12
C PHE A 223 4.20 18.29 10.33
N THR A 224 3.79 17.80 11.49
CA THR A 224 4.49 18.06 12.74
C THR A 224 5.84 17.33 12.75
N ALA A 225 6.77 17.79 13.60
CA ALA A 225 8.04 17.10 13.82
C ALA A 225 7.85 15.63 14.26
N HIS A 226 6.76 15.33 14.98
CA HIS A 226 6.40 13.97 15.38
C HIS A 226 6.04 13.11 14.15
N GLN A 227 5.18 13.60 13.27
CA GLN A 227 4.78 12.88 12.05
C GLN A 227 5.96 12.67 11.10
N HIS A 228 6.85 13.65 10.93
CA HIS A 228 8.07 13.45 10.16
C HIS A 228 8.95 12.34 10.74
N ARG A 229 9.07 12.28 12.07
CA ARG A 229 9.77 11.21 12.75
C ARG A 229 9.10 9.85 12.53
N GLU A 230 7.77 9.76 12.62
CA GLU A 230 7.03 8.51 12.34
C GLU A 230 7.26 8.00 10.92
N ILE A 231 7.33 8.90 9.93
CA ILE A 231 7.66 8.52 8.55
C ILE A 231 9.07 7.93 8.48
N ILE A 232 10.07 8.57 9.09
CA ILE A 232 11.46 8.10 9.08
C ILE A 232 11.63 6.77 9.83
N GLU A 233 11.04 6.66 11.01
CA GLU A 233 11.01 5.40 11.76
C GLU A 233 10.29 4.32 10.95
N SER A 234 9.26 4.71 10.20
CA SER A 234 8.55 3.78 9.36
C SER A 234 9.44 3.22 8.25
N LEU A 235 10.18 4.10 7.58
CA LEU A 235 11.13 3.76 6.53
C LEU A 235 12.22 2.81 7.02
N ILE A 236 12.82 3.11 8.16
CA ILE A 236 13.86 2.27 8.77
C ILE A 236 13.29 0.89 9.09
N GLN A 237 12.11 0.83 9.70
CA GLN A 237 11.49 -0.45 10.05
C GLN A 237 11.18 -1.28 8.81
N ARG A 238 10.67 -0.70 7.72
CA ARG A 238 10.46 -1.42 6.46
C ARG A 238 11.77 -2.01 5.93
N LEU A 239 12.85 -1.24 5.95
CA LEU A 239 14.17 -1.74 5.56
C LEU A 239 14.67 -2.87 6.48
N MET A 240 14.41 -2.79 7.78
CA MET A 240 14.75 -3.86 8.73
C MET A 240 13.93 -5.11 8.47
N ASP A 241 12.62 -4.98 8.26
CA ASP A 241 11.70 -6.08 7.94
C ASP A 241 12.24 -6.85 6.71
N TRP A 242 12.66 -6.11 5.68
CA TRP A 242 13.30 -6.65 4.48
C TRP A 242 14.66 -7.33 4.69
N ALA A 243 15.41 -6.95 5.73
CA ALA A 243 16.74 -7.49 6.00
C ALA A 243 16.72 -8.81 6.80
N HIS A 244 15.54 -9.36 7.11
CA HIS A 244 15.40 -10.63 7.84
C HIS A 244 15.52 -11.86 6.92
N PRO A 245 16.55 -12.72 7.08
CA PRO A 245 16.85 -13.82 6.14
C PRO A 245 15.74 -14.88 6.02
N GLU A 246 14.98 -15.09 7.10
CA GLU A 246 13.90 -16.09 7.15
C GLU A 246 12.73 -15.73 6.22
N GLN A 247 12.66 -14.49 5.74
CA GLN A 247 11.64 -14.01 4.80
C GLN A 247 12.07 -14.10 3.34
N LEU A 248 13.34 -14.43 3.07
CA LEU A 248 13.85 -14.56 1.70
C LEU A 248 13.51 -15.92 1.06
N ILE A 249 12.75 -16.76 1.77
CA ILE A 249 12.39 -18.11 1.37
C ILE A 249 11.12 -18.06 0.51
N ALA A 250 11.25 -17.83 -0.79
CA ALA A 250 10.54 -18.59 -1.85
C ALA A 250 10.46 -17.92 -3.23
N HIS A 251 10.56 -16.60 -3.35
CA HIS A 251 10.34 -15.95 -4.66
C HIS A 251 11.39 -14.91 -4.95
N LEU A 252 11.78 -14.76 -6.23
CA LEU A 252 12.66 -13.72 -6.76
C LEU A 252 12.25 -12.37 -6.15
N ILE A 253 12.93 -12.03 -5.07
CA ILE A 253 12.60 -10.87 -4.28
C ILE A 253 12.96 -9.70 -5.15
N SER A 254 12.00 -8.84 -5.47
CA SER A 254 12.29 -7.64 -6.22
C SER A 254 13.26 -6.79 -5.38
N HIS A 255 14.54 -6.89 -5.70
CA HIS A 255 15.64 -6.10 -5.14
C HIS A 255 15.41 -4.58 -5.30
N LEU A 256 14.36 -4.21 -6.04
CA LEU A 256 13.79 -2.88 -6.17
C LEU A 256 13.16 -2.36 -4.87
N SER A 257 12.54 -3.19 -4.03
CA SER A 257 11.78 -2.65 -2.87
C SER A 257 12.64 -1.86 -1.87
N PRO A 258 13.85 -2.30 -1.49
CA PRO A 258 14.68 -1.54 -0.59
C PRO A 258 15.18 -0.20 -1.20
N LEU A 259 15.53 -0.19 -2.49
CA LEU A 259 15.89 1.03 -3.23
C LEU A 259 14.70 1.99 -3.34
N VAL A 260 13.51 1.47 -3.64
CA VAL A 260 12.26 2.22 -3.68
C VAL A 260 11.97 2.90 -2.34
N ILE A 261 12.19 2.21 -1.22
CA ILE A 261 12.03 2.79 0.12
C ILE A 261 13.01 3.96 0.34
N ILE A 262 14.27 3.83 -0.08
CA ILE A 262 15.27 4.90 0.04
C ILE A 262 14.91 6.07 -0.87
N GLN A 263 14.60 5.81 -2.14
CA GLN A 263 14.22 6.84 -3.11
C GLN A 263 13.02 7.64 -2.61
N ALA A 264 11.98 6.95 -2.10
CA ALA A 264 10.82 7.59 -1.53
C ALA A 264 11.16 8.48 -0.32
N THR A 265 12.15 8.08 0.49
CA THR A 265 12.67 8.91 1.58
C THR A 265 13.38 10.15 1.06
N SER A 266 14.24 9.97 0.05
CA SER A 266 15.07 11.02 -0.51
C SER A 266 14.23 12.12 -1.17
N SER A 267 13.07 11.79 -1.72
CA SER A 267 12.12 12.77 -2.27
C SER A 267 11.63 13.79 -1.24
N PHE A 268 11.56 13.44 0.06
CA PHE A 268 11.14 14.38 1.11
C PHE A 268 12.27 15.28 1.63
N LEU A 269 13.52 15.10 1.18
CA LEU A 269 14.67 15.91 1.62
C LEU A 269 14.62 17.35 1.12
N GLU A 270 13.70 17.68 0.22
CA GLU A 270 13.38 19.07 -0.15
C GLU A 270 12.68 19.83 1.00
N ILE A 271 12.07 19.11 1.95
CA ILE A 271 11.32 19.69 3.07
C ILE A 271 12.27 19.93 4.25
N PRO A 272 12.52 21.19 4.67
CA PRO A 272 13.53 21.49 5.69
C PRO A 272 13.26 20.82 7.05
N ALA A 273 11.99 20.77 7.48
CA ALA A 273 11.60 20.11 8.74
C ALA A 273 11.80 18.59 8.69
N PHE A 274 11.60 17.97 7.52
CA PHE A 274 11.89 16.56 7.31
C PHE A 274 13.40 16.28 7.39
N VAL A 275 14.24 17.13 6.80
CA VAL A 275 15.71 17.02 6.88
C VAL A 275 16.20 17.03 8.33
N GLU A 276 15.61 17.86 9.20
CA GLU A 276 15.96 17.84 10.63
C GLU A 276 15.63 16.51 11.29
N ALA A 277 14.44 15.98 11.03
CA ALA A 277 14.05 14.68 11.55
C ALA A 277 14.96 13.58 10.98
N TYR A 278 15.31 13.66 9.70
CA TYR A 278 16.15 12.69 9.00
C TYR A 278 17.55 12.59 9.62
N ILE A 279 18.18 13.75 9.89
CA ILE A 279 19.47 13.84 10.55
C ILE A 279 19.37 13.35 12.00
N ARG A 280 18.39 13.84 12.77
CA ARG A 280 18.23 13.48 14.20
C ARG A 280 18.00 11.99 14.41
N ASN A 281 17.30 11.34 13.48
CA ASN A 281 17.04 9.90 13.54
C ASN A 281 18.18 9.05 12.98
N GLN A 282 19.27 9.68 12.51
CA GLN A 282 20.44 9.02 11.93
C GLN A 282 20.07 8.06 10.79
N PHE A 283 19.10 8.44 9.95
CA PHE A 283 18.56 7.57 8.91
C PHE A 283 19.66 6.96 8.02
N PRO A 284 20.59 7.72 7.41
CA PRO A 284 21.58 7.15 6.49
C PRO A 284 22.51 6.12 7.14
N MET A 285 22.92 6.37 8.38
CA MET A 285 23.77 5.46 9.16
C MET A 285 23.03 4.14 9.42
N LYS A 286 21.76 4.21 9.83
CA LYS A 286 20.93 3.02 10.06
C LYS A 286 20.71 2.24 8.78
N VAL A 287 20.41 2.94 7.67
CA VAL A 287 20.31 2.33 6.35
C VAL A 287 21.56 1.54 6.02
N LEU A 288 22.75 2.16 6.01
CA LEU A 288 24.00 1.44 5.73
C LEU A 288 24.21 0.22 6.62
N SER A 289 23.92 0.32 7.92
CA SER A 289 24.06 -0.79 8.86
C SER A 289 23.11 -1.98 8.58
N ILE A 290 21.91 -1.70 8.05
CA ILE A 290 20.93 -2.71 7.67
C ILE A 290 21.39 -3.44 6.41
N TYR A 291 21.91 -2.70 5.43
CA TYR A 291 22.28 -3.25 4.12
C TYR A 291 23.63 -3.94 4.07
N GLY A 292 24.51 -3.73 5.05
CA GLY A 292 25.67 -4.61 5.23
C GLY A 292 25.28 -6.09 5.31
N LYS A 293 24.05 -6.41 5.75
CA LYS A 293 23.49 -7.77 5.79
C LYS A 293 22.98 -8.28 4.43
N LEU A 294 22.81 -7.40 3.45
CA LEU A 294 22.27 -7.66 2.12
C LEU A 294 23.32 -7.55 1.01
N ALA A 295 24.61 -7.40 1.36
CA ALA A 295 25.72 -7.18 0.42
C ALA A 295 25.91 -8.28 -0.65
N HIS A 296 25.33 -9.47 -0.45
CA HIS A 296 25.36 -10.59 -1.38
C HIS A 296 24.31 -10.47 -2.52
N ILE A 297 23.41 -9.49 -2.43
CA ILE A 297 22.33 -9.25 -3.39
C ILE A 297 22.79 -8.25 -4.45
N ARG A 298 22.51 -8.52 -5.74
CA ARG A 298 22.80 -7.61 -6.86
C ARG A 298 21.54 -6.88 -7.32
N THR A 299 21.68 -5.65 -7.83
CA THR A 299 20.54 -5.00 -8.49
C THR A 299 20.20 -5.74 -9.80
N PRO A 300 18.91 -5.84 -10.17
CA PRO A 300 18.52 -6.34 -11.47
C PRO A 300 19.10 -5.43 -12.56
N LEU A 301 19.51 -6.02 -13.68
CA LEU A 301 20.02 -5.26 -14.84
C LEU A 301 19.00 -4.26 -15.40
N GLU A 302 17.71 -4.49 -15.14
CA GLU A 302 16.59 -3.66 -15.59
C GLU A 302 16.20 -2.54 -14.59
N ALA A 303 16.91 -2.40 -13.46
CA ALA A 303 16.55 -1.51 -12.35
C ALA A 303 16.98 -0.04 -12.54
N GLY A 304 16.48 0.61 -13.60
CA GLY A 304 16.57 2.06 -13.77
C GLY A 304 18.01 2.61 -13.68
N ASP A 305 18.22 3.65 -12.86
CA ASP A 305 19.45 4.46 -12.77
C ASP A 305 20.71 3.73 -12.24
N TYR A 306 20.60 2.46 -11.78
CA TYR A 306 21.70 1.70 -11.16
C TYR A 306 21.87 0.27 -11.72
N PRO A 307 21.95 0.08 -13.05
CA PRO A 307 21.96 -1.26 -13.65
C PRO A 307 23.26 -2.00 -13.33
N GLY A 308 23.15 -3.22 -12.79
CA GLY A 308 24.28 -4.12 -12.56
C GLY A 308 25.20 -3.77 -11.39
N LEU A 309 24.95 -2.69 -10.66
CA LEU A 309 25.71 -2.33 -9.45
C LEU A 309 25.41 -3.32 -8.31
N PRO A 310 26.39 -3.63 -7.43
CA PRO A 310 26.09 -4.25 -6.16
C PRO A 310 25.07 -3.41 -5.39
N ILE A 311 24.08 -4.03 -4.74
CA ILE A 311 22.99 -3.29 -4.11
C ILE A 311 23.50 -2.28 -3.07
N SER A 312 24.56 -2.65 -2.33
CA SER A 312 25.24 -1.81 -1.36
C SER A 312 25.74 -0.49 -1.98
N VAL A 313 26.26 -0.53 -3.21
CA VAL A 313 26.76 0.64 -3.93
C VAL A 313 25.59 1.51 -4.42
N ALA A 314 24.55 0.91 -5.00
CA ALA A 314 23.35 1.62 -5.42
C ALA A 314 22.68 2.38 -4.25
N ILE A 315 22.65 1.76 -3.06
CA ILE A 315 22.15 2.36 -1.83
C ILE A 315 23.02 3.52 -1.37
N CYS A 316 24.34 3.35 -1.38
CA CYS A 316 25.27 4.43 -1.05
C CYS A 316 25.00 5.65 -1.93
N ILE A 317 24.76 5.46 -3.23
CA ILE A 317 24.43 6.56 -4.15
C ILE A 317 23.06 7.17 -3.82
N ALA A 318 22.03 6.32 -3.63
CA ALA A 318 20.65 6.77 -3.36
C ALA A 318 20.48 7.53 -2.03
N LEU A 319 21.41 7.35 -1.07
CA LEU A 319 21.46 8.11 0.18
C LEU A 319 21.87 9.58 -0.01
N PHE A 320 22.46 9.95 -1.16
CA PHE A 320 22.81 11.33 -1.47
C PHE A 320 21.88 11.87 -2.56
N PRO A 321 20.90 12.73 -2.22
CA PRO A 321 20.00 13.29 -3.22
C PRO A 321 20.75 14.27 -4.15
N PRO A 322 20.32 14.42 -5.42
CA PRO A 322 21.01 15.24 -6.42
C PRO A 322 20.78 16.77 -6.32
N PHE A 323 20.12 17.30 -5.29
CA PHE A 323 19.67 18.71 -5.26
C PHE A 323 20.75 19.72 -4.83
N THR A 324 20.65 20.98 -5.31
CA THR A 324 21.80 21.90 -5.40
C THR A 324 21.83 23.13 -4.47
N ALA A 325 20.86 23.45 -3.60
CA ALA A 325 20.81 24.83 -3.07
C ALA A 325 20.88 25.08 -1.54
N ALA A 326 20.06 24.47 -0.66
CA ALA A 326 20.01 24.90 0.76
C ALA A 326 19.91 23.79 1.82
N PRO A 327 19.09 22.74 1.67
CA PRO A 327 19.04 21.65 2.65
C PRO A 327 20.30 20.76 2.61
N MET A 328 21.01 20.75 1.47
CA MET A 328 22.17 19.89 1.23
C MET A 328 23.34 20.18 2.17
N ASN A 329 23.65 21.44 2.48
CA ASN A 329 24.74 21.77 3.40
C ASN A 329 24.46 21.27 4.83
N LYS A 330 23.20 21.37 5.28
CA LYS A 330 22.76 20.87 6.59
C LYS A 330 22.75 19.35 6.62
N PHE A 331 22.33 18.72 5.53
CA PHE A 331 22.43 17.26 5.34
C PHE A 331 23.88 16.79 5.38
N ILE A 332 24.78 17.40 4.61
CA ILE A 332 26.20 17.05 4.52
C ILE A 332 26.84 17.15 5.91
N THR A 333 26.70 18.29 6.57
CA THR A 333 27.27 18.52 7.91
C THR A 333 26.68 17.61 8.98
N GLY A 334 25.39 17.27 8.88
CA GLY A 334 24.69 16.44 9.85
C GLY A 334 24.81 14.93 9.63
N SER A 335 25.07 14.47 8.41
CA SER A 335 24.94 13.05 8.03
C SER A 335 26.24 12.41 7.57
N VAL A 336 27.16 13.16 6.96
CA VAL A 336 28.38 12.57 6.35
C VAL A 336 29.28 11.90 7.38
N THR A 337 29.52 12.54 8.54
CA THR A 337 30.33 11.92 9.60
C THR A 337 29.75 10.57 10.06
N GLY A 338 28.42 10.49 10.19
CA GLY A 338 27.75 9.26 10.57
C GLY A 338 27.81 8.19 9.48
N LEU A 339 27.73 8.58 8.22
CA LEU A 339 27.90 7.69 7.07
C LEU A 339 29.33 7.13 6.99
N LEU A 340 30.34 7.96 7.21
CA LEU A 340 31.74 7.52 7.25
C LEU A 340 31.96 6.51 8.39
N GLN A 341 31.41 6.77 9.58
CA GLN A 341 31.45 5.83 10.71
C GLN A 341 30.71 4.52 10.44
N ALA A 342 29.70 4.54 9.58
CA ALA A 342 28.93 3.35 9.19
C ALA A 342 29.61 2.51 8.09
N GLY A 343 30.83 2.86 7.67
CA GLY A 343 31.57 2.10 6.66
C GLY A 343 31.28 2.50 5.21
N LEU A 344 30.77 3.71 4.96
CA LEU A 344 30.54 4.20 3.58
C LEU A 344 31.81 4.09 2.71
N LEU A 345 32.96 4.48 3.25
CA LEU A 345 34.22 4.42 2.50
C LEU A 345 34.66 2.99 2.22
N ASP A 346 34.47 2.08 3.18
CA ASP A 346 34.84 0.68 3.03
C ASP A 346 34.04 0.05 1.88
N ILE A 347 32.72 0.29 1.83
CA ILE A 347 31.84 -0.21 0.76
C ILE A 347 32.27 0.32 -0.61
N LEU A 348 32.54 1.62 -0.72
CA LEU A 348 32.95 2.22 -1.99
C LEU A 348 34.34 1.77 -2.43
N THR A 349 35.26 1.61 -1.48
CA THR A 349 36.64 1.17 -1.75
C THR A 349 36.66 -0.29 -2.19
N ASP A 350 35.95 -1.17 -1.47
CA ASP A 350 35.81 -2.58 -1.83
C ASP A 350 35.23 -2.74 -3.24
N TYR A 351 34.23 -1.93 -3.59
CA TYR A 351 33.67 -1.93 -4.95
C TYR A 351 34.70 -1.51 -6.00
N LEU A 352 35.41 -0.40 -5.79
CA LEU A 352 36.42 0.09 -6.73
C LEU A 352 37.58 -0.90 -6.90
N LEU A 353 37.98 -1.59 -5.83
CA LEU A 353 39.02 -2.61 -5.86
C LEU A 353 38.54 -3.95 -6.47
N SER A 354 37.22 -4.18 -6.52
CA SER A 354 36.64 -5.37 -7.13
C SER A 354 36.53 -5.30 -8.65
N TYR A 355 36.78 -4.13 -9.26
CA TYR A 355 36.90 -4.00 -10.71
C TYR A 355 38.24 -4.60 -11.18
N PRO A 356 38.24 -5.61 -12.06
CA PRO A 356 39.46 -6.05 -12.71
C PRO A 356 40.03 -4.90 -13.55
N GLU A 357 41.35 -4.70 -13.51
CA GLU A 357 42.06 -3.65 -14.25
C GLU A 357 41.89 -3.77 -15.79
N ASP A 358 41.38 -4.89 -16.28
CA ASP A 358 41.12 -5.14 -17.70
C ASP A 358 39.66 -4.83 -18.04
N GLY A 359 39.45 -3.67 -18.68
CA GLY A 359 38.17 -3.09 -19.11
C GLY A 359 37.36 -3.91 -20.09
N SER A 360 36.89 -5.09 -19.67
CA SER A 360 35.83 -5.85 -20.32
C SER A 360 34.56 -5.67 -19.50
N ASN A 361 33.69 -4.76 -19.96
CA ASN A 361 32.31 -4.67 -19.49
C ASN A 361 31.62 -6.04 -19.66
N PRO A 362 30.85 -6.53 -18.66
CA PRO A 362 29.85 -7.54 -18.91
C PRO A 362 28.72 -7.02 -19.81
#